data_AF-A0A374UM76-F1
#
_entry.id   AF-A0A374UM76-F1
#
_cell.length_a   1.000
_cell.length_b   1.000
_cell.length_c   1.000
_cell.angle_alpha   90.00
_cell.angle_beta   90.00
_cell.angle_gamma   90.00
#
_symmetry.space_group_name_H-M   'P 1'
#
loop_
_entity.id
_entity.type
_entity.pdbx_description
1 polymer ?
#
loop_
_entity_poly.entity_id
_entity_poly.type
_entity_poly.pdbx_seq_one_letter_code
_entity_poly.pdbx_strand_id
1 'polypeptide(L)'
;MLYKALKVNVSREHYCQKMDTRFLDEINNRPPMSMEQIKSMWYDGEDYSYRHYDDTRYHALNLHSVFYKGTIEFRLFNSTLHAGEVKSAIQLCLAISHQALIQKSARHAKTVSDNEKYTFRTWLLRLGLIGDEFKTARHHLLKNLDGNIAWKDPAQAEKQKERLAQKRAAELNNTNENINVNEPEVNPVPNDEQEETSGFVMSM
;
A
#
# COMPACT_ATOMS: atom_id res chain seq x y z
N MET A 1 -4.97 -11.28 -3.07
CA MET A 1 -4.09 -10.30 -2.41
C MET A 1 -2.78 -10.86 -1.84
N LEU A 2 -2.69 -11.44 -0.62
CA LEU A 2 -1.37 -11.74 0.02
C LEU A 2 -0.41 -12.60 -0.83
N TYR A 3 -0.89 -13.71 -1.40
CA TYR A 3 -0.11 -14.57 -2.28
C TYR A 3 0.41 -13.85 -3.54
N LYS A 4 -0.43 -12.99 -4.11
CA LYS A 4 -0.10 -12.18 -5.28
C LYS A 4 0.95 -11.12 -4.92
N ALA A 5 0.78 -10.45 -3.78
CA ALA A 5 1.74 -9.48 -3.26
C ALA A 5 3.14 -10.09 -3.09
N LEU A 6 3.22 -11.29 -2.53
CA LEU A 6 4.48 -12.02 -2.33
C LEU A 6 4.97 -12.77 -3.58
N LYS A 7 4.19 -12.75 -4.67
CA LYS A 7 4.46 -13.48 -5.92
C LYS A 7 4.89 -14.92 -5.65
N VAL A 8 4.15 -15.62 -4.79
CA VAL A 8 4.46 -17.01 -4.39
C VAL A 8 4.60 -17.88 -5.63
N ASN A 9 5.73 -18.59 -5.76
CA ASN A 9 5.96 -19.45 -6.91
C ASN A 9 4.96 -20.61 -6.93
N VAL A 10 4.32 -20.85 -8.08
CA VAL A 10 3.35 -21.93 -8.29
C VAL A 10 3.95 -23.29 -7.93
N SER A 11 5.23 -23.52 -8.22
CA SER A 11 5.92 -24.77 -7.85
C SER A 11 6.00 -25.02 -6.34
N ARG A 12 5.82 -23.97 -5.53
CA ARG A 12 5.84 -24.03 -4.07
C ARG A 12 4.46 -24.10 -3.45
N GLU A 13 3.39 -23.95 -4.22
CA GLU A 13 2.03 -23.87 -3.69
C GLU A 13 1.67 -25.13 -2.88
N HIS A 14 2.18 -26.30 -3.27
CA HIS A 14 2.03 -27.52 -2.49
C HIS A 14 2.64 -27.45 -1.08
N TYR A 15 3.69 -26.64 -0.87
CA TYR A 15 4.36 -26.49 0.42
C TYR A 15 3.90 -25.28 1.24
N CYS A 16 3.08 -24.42 0.65
CA CYS A 16 2.55 -23.22 1.29
C CYS A 16 1.13 -22.96 0.80
N GLN A 17 0.28 -23.97 0.93
CA GLN A 17 -1.12 -23.91 0.54
C GLN A 17 -1.85 -22.80 1.31
N LYS A 18 -2.95 -22.32 0.74
CA LYS A 18 -3.88 -21.47 1.49
C LYS A 18 -4.35 -22.22 2.74
N MET A 19 -4.77 -21.46 3.75
CA MET A 19 -5.25 -22.06 4.99
C MET A 19 -6.35 -23.07 4.73
N ASP A 20 -6.29 -24.21 5.42
CA ASP A 20 -7.32 -25.23 5.41
C ASP A 20 -8.68 -24.60 5.75
N THR A 21 -9.62 -24.66 4.81
CA THR A 21 -10.95 -24.09 4.99
C THR A 21 -11.73 -24.81 6.08
N ARG A 22 -11.52 -26.12 6.25
CA ARG A 22 -12.15 -26.89 7.34
C ARG A 22 -11.74 -26.33 8.69
N PHE A 23 -10.43 -26.15 8.92
CA PHE A 23 -9.91 -25.52 10.14
C PHE A 23 -10.47 -24.12 10.37
N LEU A 24 -10.53 -23.28 9.31
CA LEU A 24 -11.08 -21.92 9.43
C LEU A 24 -12.56 -21.94 9.81
N ASP A 25 -13.36 -22.78 9.15
CA ASP A 25 -14.79 -22.91 9.40
C ASP A 25 -15.04 -23.44 10.81
N GLU A 26 -14.24 -24.39 11.26
CA GLU A 26 -14.32 -24.94 12.61
C GLU A 26 -14.04 -23.89 13.68
N ILE A 27 -12.95 -23.12 13.55
CA ILE A 27 -12.62 -22.03 14.49
C ILE A 27 -13.69 -20.94 14.49
N ASN A 28 -14.23 -20.59 13.32
CA ASN A 28 -15.23 -19.53 13.21
C ASN A 28 -16.57 -19.93 13.84
N ASN A 29 -16.96 -21.20 13.73
CA ASN A 29 -18.22 -21.72 14.28
C ASN A 29 -18.09 -22.14 15.75
N ARG A 30 -16.91 -22.62 16.16
CA ARG A 30 -16.60 -23.07 17.52
C ARG A 30 -15.34 -22.35 17.99
N PRO A 31 -15.46 -21.14 18.55
CA PRO A 31 -14.31 -20.41 19.06
C PRO A 31 -13.55 -21.24 20.11
N PRO A 32 -12.25 -21.51 19.91
CA PRO A 32 -11.48 -22.33 20.83
C PRO A 32 -11.23 -21.58 22.15
N MET A 33 -11.39 -22.29 23.27
CA MET A 33 -11.20 -21.81 24.63
C MET A 33 -9.88 -22.27 25.25
N SER A 34 -9.15 -23.16 24.58
CA SER A 34 -7.86 -23.67 25.04
C SER A 34 -6.92 -23.99 23.88
N MET A 35 -5.61 -24.04 24.17
CA MET A 35 -4.61 -24.45 23.19
C MET A 35 -4.83 -25.88 22.68
N GLU A 36 -5.34 -26.76 23.54
CA GLU A 36 -5.66 -28.15 23.19
C GLU A 36 -6.80 -28.22 22.16
N GLN A 37 -7.79 -27.35 22.26
CA GLN A 37 -8.85 -27.25 21.25
C GLN A 37 -8.28 -26.74 19.92
N ILE A 38 -7.39 -25.74 19.93
CA ILE A 38 -6.73 -25.29 18.69
C ILE A 38 -5.93 -26.43 18.06
N LYS A 39 -5.20 -27.21 18.87
CA LYS A 39 -4.43 -28.38 18.42
C LYS A 39 -5.33 -29.45 17.78
N SER A 40 -6.42 -29.80 18.45
CA SER A 40 -7.40 -30.77 17.96
C SER A 40 -8.04 -30.31 16.66
N MET A 41 -8.45 -29.04 16.55
CA MET A 41 -8.99 -28.47 15.31
C MET A 41 -7.95 -28.48 14.18
N TRP A 42 -6.68 -28.21 14.49
CA TRP A 42 -5.59 -28.21 13.50
C TRP A 42 -5.34 -29.59 12.89
N TYR A 43 -5.37 -30.65 13.72
CA TYR A 43 -5.12 -32.03 13.30
C TYR A 43 -6.37 -32.86 13.01
N ASP A 44 -7.55 -32.23 12.97
CA ASP A 44 -8.83 -32.92 12.74
C ASP A 44 -9.14 -34.00 13.79
N GLY A 45 -8.87 -33.71 15.07
CA GLY A 45 -9.20 -34.57 16.22
C GLY A 45 -8.05 -35.43 16.74
N GLU A 46 -7.05 -35.72 15.91
CA GLU A 46 -5.90 -36.54 16.26
C GLU A 46 -4.77 -35.71 16.92
N ASP A 47 -3.75 -36.38 17.47
CA ASP A 47 -2.54 -35.71 17.95
C ASP A 47 -1.31 -36.16 17.15
N TYR A 48 -0.83 -35.26 16.28
CA TYR A 48 0.40 -35.44 15.51
C TYR A 48 1.51 -34.46 15.91
N SER A 49 1.38 -33.80 17.06
CA SER A 49 2.32 -32.77 17.54
C SER A 49 3.75 -33.26 17.78
N TYR A 50 3.92 -34.55 18.08
CA TYR A 50 5.23 -35.17 18.29
C TYR A 50 5.97 -35.50 16.98
N ARG A 51 5.28 -35.52 15.85
CA ARG A 51 5.88 -35.90 14.56
C ARG A 51 6.70 -34.74 14.01
N HIS A 52 7.90 -35.02 13.52
CA HIS A 52 8.66 -33.99 12.80
C HIS A 52 8.00 -33.64 11.46
N TYR A 53 7.42 -34.61 10.76
CA TYR A 53 6.74 -34.43 9.47
C TYR A 53 5.26 -34.78 9.61
N ASP A 54 4.41 -33.85 9.18
CA ASP A 54 2.97 -33.99 9.13
C ASP A 54 2.43 -33.12 7.98
N ASP A 55 1.36 -33.54 7.33
CA ASP A 55 0.83 -32.87 6.14
C ASP A 55 0.18 -31.52 6.47
N THR A 56 -0.30 -31.33 7.71
CA THR A 56 -0.83 -30.04 8.17
C THR A 56 0.23 -28.93 8.17
N ARG A 57 1.52 -29.26 8.03
CA ARG A 57 2.60 -28.26 7.95
C ARG A 57 2.55 -27.43 6.67
N TYR A 58 1.92 -27.91 5.60
CA TYR A 58 2.07 -27.36 4.26
C TYR A 58 1.14 -26.19 3.94
N HIS A 59 0.87 -25.32 4.91
CA HIS A 59 0.09 -24.09 4.73
C HIS A 59 0.95 -22.82 4.85
N ALA A 60 0.42 -21.70 4.35
CA ALA A 60 0.96 -20.35 4.48
C ALA A 60 1.45 -20.01 5.89
N LEU A 61 0.60 -20.32 6.86
CA LEU A 61 0.87 -20.21 8.28
C LEU A 61 0.81 -21.63 8.83
N ASN A 62 1.95 -22.14 9.26
CA ASN A 62 2.07 -23.47 9.83
C ASN A 62 1.97 -23.37 11.36
N LEU A 63 0.90 -23.91 11.92
CA LEU A 63 0.69 -24.01 13.36
C LEU A 63 1.18 -25.33 13.97
N HIS A 64 1.55 -26.34 13.18
CA HIS A 64 2.22 -27.53 13.71
C HIS A 64 3.52 -27.16 14.46
N SER A 65 4.25 -26.15 13.97
CA SER A 65 5.43 -25.62 14.65
C SER A 65 5.13 -25.05 16.04
N VAL A 66 3.88 -24.63 16.32
CA VAL A 66 3.47 -24.14 17.65
C VAL A 66 3.46 -25.31 18.63
N PHE A 67 2.90 -26.44 18.22
CA PHE A 67 2.77 -27.62 19.08
C PHE A 67 4.09 -28.40 19.21
N TYR A 68 4.94 -28.38 18.18
CA TYR A 68 6.21 -29.09 18.18
C TYR A 68 7.38 -28.26 18.76
N LYS A 69 7.45 -26.95 18.47
CA LYS A 69 8.58 -26.07 18.83
C LYS A 69 8.20 -24.83 19.63
N GLY A 70 6.91 -24.55 19.84
CA GLY A 70 6.46 -23.31 20.49
C GLY A 70 6.59 -22.07 19.61
N THR A 71 6.66 -22.21 18.27
CA THR A 71 6.82 -21.08 17.34
C THR A 71 5.82 -21.14 16.19
N ILE A 72 5.45 -19.98 15.63
CA ILE A 72 4.70 -19.93 14.37
C ILE A 72 5.67 -19.92 13.19
N GLU A 73 5.30 -20.56 12.08
CA GLU A 73 6.11 -20.58 10.87
C GLU A 73 5.34 -20.01 9.68
N PHE A 74 5.89 -18.99 9.02
CA PHE A 74 5.36 -18.44 7.78
C PHE A 74 6.08 -19.08 6.57
N ARG A 75 5.34 -19.76 5.70
CA ARG A 75 5.90 -20.52 4.55
C ARG A 75 5.76 -19.82 3.20
N LEU A 76 5.23 -18.61 3.22
CA LEU A 76 4.80 -17.84 2.05
C LEU A 76 5.95 -17.22 1.21
N PHE A 77 7.17 -17.14 1.72
CA PHE A 77 8.22 -16.35 1.09
C PHE A 77 9.06 -17.17 0.12
N ASN A 78 9.30 -16.63 -1.08
CA ASN A 78 10.27 -17.21 -2.01
C ASN A 78 11.70 -16.91 -1.53
N SER A 79 12.62 -17.86 -1.72
CA SER A 79 14.03 -17.61 -1.45
C SER A 79 14.55 -16.49 -2.35
N THR A 80 15.23 -15.52 -1.75
CA THR A 80 15.76 -14.34 -2.43
C THR A 80 17.00 -13.84 -1.69
N LEU A 81 17.98 -13.32 -2.43
CA LEU A 81 19.15 -12.64 -1.87
C LEU A 81 18.95 -11.11 -1.83
N HIS A 82 17.80 -10.61 -2.30
CA HIS A 82 17.52 -9.18 -2.30
C HIS A 82 17.22 -8.70 -0.88
N ALA A 83 18.16 -7.96 -0.27
CA ALA A 83 18.05 -7.49 1.12
C ALA A 83 16.74 -6.74 1.41
N GLY A 84 16.26 -5.92 0.47
CA GLY A 84 14.98 -5.22 0.60
C GLY A 84 13.76 -6.16 0.69
N GLU A 85 13.77 -7.29 -0.02
CA GLU A 85 12.67 -8.26 0.02
C GLU A 85 12.70 -9.06 1.32
N VAL A 86 13.89 -9.49 1.75
CA VAL A 86 14.10 -10.17 3.03
C VAL A 86 13.65 -9.28 4.19
N LYS A 87 14.09 -8.01 4.22
CA LYS A 87 13.66 -7.05 5.24
C LYS A 87 12.15 -6.86 5.23
N SER A 88 11.54 -6.73 4.05
CA SER A 88 10.09 -6.56 3.90
C SER A 88 9.31 -7.77 4.41
N ALA A 89 9.81 -8.99 4.15
CA ALA A 89 9.23 -10.24 4.65
C ALA A 89 9.24 -10.31 6.17
N ILE A 90 10.40 -10.00 6.79
CA ILE A 90 10.55 -9.98 8.25
C ILE A 90 9.61 -8.94 8.88
N GLN A 91 9.58 -7.72 8.35
CA GLN A 91 8.70 -6.67 8.84
C GLN A 91 7.22 -7.04 8.71
N LEU A 92 6.82 -7.70 7.62
CA LEU A 92 5.45 -8.19 7.45
C LEU A 92 5.09 -9.23 8.50
N CYS A 93 5.95 -10.24 8.73
CA CYS A 93 5.74 -11.26 9.75
C CYS A 93 5.58 -10.64 11.13
N LEU A 94 6.51 -9.76 11.52
CA LEU A 94 6.47 -9.09 12.82
C LEU A 94 5.19 -8.27 13.00
N ALA A 95 4.77 -7.54 11.96
CA ALA A 95 3.57 -6.72 12.02
C ALA A 95 2.28 -7.57 12.13
N ILE A 96 2.19 -8.68 11.38
CA ILE A 96 1.06 -9.62 11.50
C ILE A 96 1.02 -10.25 12.89
N SER A 97 2.16 -10.71 13.40
CA SER A 97 2.26 -11.30 14.74
C SER A 97 1.89 -10.30 15.83
N HIS A 98 2.40 -9.08 15.75
CA HIS A 98 2.05 -8.00 16.68
C HIS A 98 0.54 -7.69 16.62
N GLN A 99 -0.02 -7.56 15.41
CA GLN A 99 -1.46 -7.36 15.23
C GLN A 99 -2.26 -8.49 15.89
N ALA A 100 -1.87 -9.75 15.70
CA ALA A 100 -2.56 -10.89 16.30
C ALA A 100 -2.57 -10.86 17.84
N LEU A 101 -1.52 -10.34 18.48
CA LEU A 101 -1.44 -10.22 19.93
C LEU A 101 -2.34 -9.12 20.51
N ILE A 102 -2.47 -7.99 19.80
CA ILE A 102 -3.21 -6.82 20.31
C ILE A 102 -4.67 -6.77 19.84
N GLN A 103 -5.01 -7.52 18.79
CA GLN A 103 -6.32 -7.46 18.15
C GLN A 103 -7.38 -8.12 19.05
N LYS A 104 -8.45 -7.38 19.35
CA LYS A 104 -9.56 -7.88 20.18
C LYS A 104 -10.52 -8.82 19.44
N SER A 105 -10.65 -8.65 18.13
CA SER A 105 -11.54 -9.46 17.30
C SER A 105 -11.12 -9.45 15.84
N ALA A 106 -11.45 -10.52 15.10
CA ALA A 106 -11.21 -10.64 13.68
C ALA A 106 -12.53 -10.86 12.92
N ARG A 107 -12.63 -10.32 11.71
CA ARG A 107 -13.72 -10.62 10.79
C ARG A 107 -13.27 -11.74 9.85
N HIS A 108 -14.06 -12.81 9.80
CA HIS A 108 -13.84 -13.95 8.89
C HIS A 108 -14.22 -13.65 7.43
N ALA A 109 -15.01 -12.58 7.19
CA ALA A 109 -15.44 -12.18 5.86
C ALA A 109 -14.24 -11.93 4.92
N LYS A 110 -14.21 -12.67 3.81
CA LYS A 110 -13.17 -12.53 2.78
C LYS A 110 -13.24 -11.13 2.16
N THR A 111 -12.10 -10.44 2.14
CA THR A 111 -12.02 -9.13 1.49
C THR A 111 -12.06 -9.28 -0.03
N VAL A 112 -13.03 -8.63 -0.66
CA VAL A 112 -13.15 -8.49 -2.12
C VAL A 112 -12.87 -7.01 -2.46
N SER A 113 -12.07 -6.77 -3.50
CA SER A 113 -11.72 -5.42 -3.93
C SER A 113 -11.38 -5.39 -5.42
N ASP A 114 -11.88 -4.37 -6.11
CA ASP A 114 -11.54 -4.07 -7.51
C ASP A 114 -10.20 -3.33 -7.63
N ASN A 115 -9.65 -2.84 -6.50
CA ASN A 115 -8.34 -2.21 -6.43
C ASN A 115 -7.51 -2.85 -5.32
N GLU A 116 -6.88 -3.98 -5.65
CA GLU A 116 -6.06 -4.74 -4.71
C GLU A 116 -4.91 -3.91 -4.14
N LYS A 117 -4.23 -3.08 -4.95
CA LYS A 117 -3.10 -2.27 -4.48
C LYS A 117 -3.52 -1.25 -3.42
N TYR A 118 -4.63 -0.53 -3.62
CA TYR A 118 -5.18 0.39 -2.61
C TYR A 118 -5.59 -0.34 -1.33
N THR A 119 -6.34 -1.44 -1.46
CA THR A 119 -6.83 -2.21 -0.32
C THR A 119 -5.71 -2.84 0.48
N PHE A 120 -4.68 -3.36 -0.20
CA PHE A 120 -3.54 -3.94 0.47
C PHE A 120 -2.70 -2.86 1.16
N ARG A 121 -2.48 -1.70 0.52
CA ARG A 121 -1.81 -0.56 1.16
C ARG A 121 -2.52 -0.14 2.45
N THR A 122 -3.83 0.05 2.42
CA THR A 122 -4.60 0.42 3.62
C THR A 122 -4.53 -0.65 4.71
N TRP A 123 -4.45 -1.93 4.34
CA TRP A 123 -4.17 -3.01 5.29
C TRP A 123 -2.76 -2.91 5.91
N LEU A 124 -1.72 -2.67 5.10
CA LEU A 124 -0.35 -2.48 5.61
C LEU A 124 -0.25 -1.29 6.58
N LEU A 125 -0.96 -0.19 6.31
CA LEU A 125 -1.00 0.96 7.21
C LEU A 125 -1.70 0.61 8.54
N ARG A 126 -2.78 -0.18 8.51
CA ARG A 126 -3.45 -0.65 9.74
C ARG A 126 -2.56 -1.59 10.56
N LEU A 127 -1.71 -2.38 9.90
CA LEU A 127 -0.68 -3.19 10.57
C LEU A 127 0.45 -2.38 11.20
N GLY A 128 0.48 -1.05 10.99
CA GLY A 128 1.49 -0.16 11.56
C GLY A 128 2.72 0.07 10.67
N LEU A 129 2.72 -0.36 9.41
CA LEU A 129 3.82 -0.07 8.47
C LEU A 129 3.72 1.37 7.94
N ILE A 130 3.84 2.36 8.83
CA ILE A 130 3.70 3.80 8.58
C ILE A 130 5.05 4.49 8.78
N GLY A 131 5.39 5.49 7.96
CA GLY A 131 6.68 6.20 8.06
C GLY A 131 7.71 5.74 7.04
N ASP A 132 8.85 6.41 7.02
CA ASP A 132 9.91 6.19 6.02
C ASP A 132 10.67 4.88 6.23
N GLU A 133 10.75 4.40 7.47
CA GLU A 133 11.39 3.14 7.84
C GLU A 133 10.71 1.90 7.22
N PHE A 134 9.43 2.03 6.85
CA PHE A 134 8.66 1.00 6.15
C PHE A 134 8.41 1.31 4.67
N LYS A 135 9.01 2.38 4.11
CA LYS A 135 8.86 2.74 2.70
C LYS A 135 9.28 1.60 1.77
N THR A 136 10.41 0.96 2.07
CA THR A 136 10.91 -0.22 1.35
C THR A 136 9.95 -1.41 1.46
N ALA A 137 9.42 -1.68 2.67
CA ALA A 137 8.43 -2.74 2.86
C ALA A 137 7.17 -2.52 2.04
N ARG A 138 6.57 -1.32 2.12
CA ARG A 138 5.38 -0.99 1.34
C ARG A 138 5.67 -1.11 -0.16
N HIS A 139 6.84 -0.68 -0.64
CA HIS A 139 7.21 -0.84 -2.05
C HIS A 139 7.21 -2.31 -2.48
N HIS A 140 7.98 -3.18 -1.81
CA HIS A 140 8.08 -4.59 -2.17
C HIS A 140 6.76 -5.37 -2.02
N LEU A 141 5.93 -4.99 -1.05
CA LEU A 141 4.64 -5.64 -0.79
C LEU A 141 3.51 -5.16 -1.71
N LEU A 142 3.68 -4.01 -2.38
CA LEU A 142 2.66 -3.47 -3.29
C LEU A 142 3.02 -3.63 -4.78
N LYS A 143 4.30 -3.82 -5.12
CA LYS A 143 4.76 -3.82 -6.53
C LYS A 143 4.08 -4.85 -7.43
N ASN A 144 3.64 -5.98 -6.87
CA ASN A 144 3.01 -7.08 -7.61
C ASN A 144 1.47 -7.01 -7.67
N LEU A 145 0.85 -5.99 -7.07
CA LEU A 145 -0.59 -5.81 -7.08
C LEU A 145 -1.04 -4.84 -8.18
N ASP A 146 -2.27 -4.98 -8.63
CA ASP A 146 -2.85 -4.10 -9.65
C ASP A 146 -3.68 -2.98 -9.01
N GLY A 147 -3.86 -1.90 -9.76
CA GLY A 147 -4.66 -0.75 -9.35
C GLY A 147 -3.86 0.46 -8.85
N ASN A 148 -4.60 1.49 -8.47
CA ASN A 148 -4.08 2.79 -8.05
C ASN A 148 -3.75 2.79 -6.54
N ILE A 149 -2.68 3.49 -6.12
CA ILE A 149 -2.26 3.56 -4.71
C ILE A 149 -3.06 4.59 -3.90
N ALA A 150 -3.45 5.69 -4.54
CA ALA A 150 -4.03 6.88 -3.91
C ALA A 150 -5.55 6.82 -3.82
N TRP A 151 -6.22 6.23 -4.82
CA TRP A 151 -7.67 6.23 -4.95
C TRP A 151 -8.22 4.81 -4.99
N LYS A 152 -9.32 4.57 -4.27
CA LYS A 152 -10.00 3.27 -4.30
C LYS A 152 -10.77 3.11 -5.60
N ASP A 153 -11.54 4.13 -5.95
CA ASP A 153 -12.37 4.20 -7.16
C ASP A 153 -11.72 5.15 -8.19
N PRO A 154 -11.54 4.72 -9.45
CA PRO A 154 -11.05 5.56 -10.54
C PRO A 154 -11.77 6.91 -10.69
N ALA A 155 -13.09 6.97 -10.45
CA ALA A 155 -13.86 8.20 -10.55
C ALA A 155 -13.38 9.29 -9.57
N GLN A 156 -12.79 8.90 -8.43
CA GLN A 156 -12.20 9.84 -7.48
C GLN A 156 -10.96 10.53 -8.08
N ALA A 157 -10.17 9.80 -8.87
CA ALA A 157 -8.99 10.34 -9.52
C ALA A 157 -9.37 11.34 -10.62
N GLU A 158 -10.43 11.05 -11.38
CA GLU A 158 -10.97 11.91 -12.42
C GLU A 158 -11.51 13.22 -11.84
N LYS A 159 -12.38 13.15 -10.82
CA LYS A 159 -12.89 14.33 -10.12
C LYS A 159 -11.78 15.22 -9.56
N GLN A 160 -10.72 14.61 -9.01
CA GLN A 160 -9.57 15.37 -8.52
C GLN A 160 -8.81 16.06 -9.66
N LYS A 161 -8.67 15.40 -10.81
CA LYS A 161 -8.03 15.96 -12.00
C LYS A 161 -8.83 17.14 -12.55
N GLU A 162 -10.16 17.02 -12.61
CA GLU A 162 -11.07 18.10 -13.01
C GLU A 162 -10.98 19.30 -12.07
N ARG A 163 -11.01 19.06 -10.75
CA ARG A 163 -10.87 20.12 -9.74
C ARG A 163 -9.53 20.86 -9.86
N LEU A 164 -8.44 20.13 -10.10
CA LEU A 164 -7.12 20.74 -10.31
C LEU A 164 -7.05 21.55 -11.61
N ALA A 165 -7.71 21.09 -12.68
CA ALA A 165 -7.80 21.81 -13.94
C ALA A 165 -8.61 23.11 -13.80
N GLN A 166 -9.77 23.06 -13.13
CA GLN A 166 -10.59 24.23 -12.81
C GLN A 166 -9.81 25.24 -11.96
N LYS A 167 -9.07 24.77 -10.95
CA LYS A 167 -8.24 25.64 -10.11
C LYS A 167 -7.15 26.34 -10.91
N ARG A 168 -6.44 25.61 -11.79
CA ARG A 168 -5.43 26.21 -12.68
C ARG A 168 -6.03 27.22 -13.66
N ALA A 169 -7.20 26.93 -14.22
CA ALA A 169 -7.89 27.85 -15.12
C ALA A 169 -8.29 29.15 -14.40
N ALA A 170 -8.80 29.04 -13.16
CA ALA A 170 -9.11 30.21 -12.34
C ALA A 170 -7.86 31.02 -11.95
N GLU A 171 -6.74 30.36 -11.64
CA GLU A 171 -5.45 31.00 -11.35
C GLU A 171 -4.90 31.75 -12.58
N LEU A 172 -5.00 31.17 -13.78
CA LEU A 172 -4.63 31.82 -15.04
C LEU A 172 -5.52 33.03 -15.33
N ASN A 173 -6.83 32.91 -15.17
CA ASN A 173 -7.77 34.01 -15.39
C ASN A 173 -7.50 35.17 -14.42
N ASN A 174 -7.32 34.91 -13.12
CA ASN A 174 -6.97 35.93 -12.13
C ASN A 174 -5.62 36.60 -12.43
N THR A 175 -4.64 35.84 -12.95
CA THR A 175 -3.34 36.41 -13.32
C THR A 175 -3.47 37.32 -14.53
N ASN A 176 -4.22 36.93 -15.55
CA ASN A 176 -4.47 37.75 -16.74
C ASN A 176 -5.28 39.02 -16.40
N GLU A 177 -6.30 38.92 -15.54
CA GLU A 177 -7.05 40.08 -15.06
C GLU A 177 -6.16 41.07 -14.30
N ASN A 178 -5.26 40.59 -13.43
CA ASN A 178 -4.32 41.45 -12.71
C ASN A 178 -3.26 42.11 -13.61
N ILE A 179 -2.87 41.46 -14.72
CA ILE A 179 -1.96 42.05 -15.72
C ILE A 179 -2.69 43.14 -16.52
N ASN A 180 -3.95 42.90 -16.90
CA ASN A 180 -4.74 43.83 -17.72
C ASN A 180 -5.16 45.11 -16.97
N VAL A 181 -5.14 45.09 -15.62
CA VAL A 181 -5.42 46.29 -14.78
C VAL A 181 -4.18 47.17 -14.59
N ASN A 182 -2.96 46.65 -14.85
CA ASN A 182 -1.69 47.35 -14.63
C ASN A 182 -0.97 47.77 -15.93
N GLU A 183 -1.66 47.82 -17.08
CA GLU A 183 -1.10 48.44 -18.28
C GLU A 183 -0.87 49.95 -18.04
N PRO A 184 0.37 50.48 -18.20
CA PRO A 184 0.59 51.92 -18.10
C PRO A 184 -0.10 52.62 -19.26
N GLU A 185 -1.01 53.55 -18.96
CA GLU A 185 -1.59 54.47 -19.95
C GLU A 185 -0.46 55.19 -20.71
N VAL A 186 -0.23 54.78 -21.96
CA VAL A 186 0.64 55.51 -22.88
C VAL A 186 -0.15 56.72 -23.36
N ASN A 187 0.04 57.86 -22.70
CA ASN A 187 -0.48 59.14 -23.15
C ASN A 187 0.13 59.49 -24.53
N PRO A 188 -0.68 59.85 -25.55
CA PRO A 188 -0.15 60.31 -26.82
C PRO A 188 0.51 61.68 -26.62
N VAL A 189 1.78 61.80 -26.98
CA VAL A 189 2.50 63.09 -26.99
C VAL A 189 1.94 63.95 -28.12
N PRO A 190 1.50 65.21 -27.88
CA PRO A 190 1.05 66.09 -28.95
C PRO A 190 2.24 66.55 -29.79
N ASN A 191 2.03 66.51 -31.10
CA ASN A 191 2.91 67.05 -32.12
C ASN A 191 2.67 68.56 -32.20
N ASP A 192 3.67 69.39 -31.96
CA ASP A 192 3.63 70.80 -32.38
C ASP A 192 5.02 71.27 -32.84
N GLU A 193 4.98 72.01 -33.94
CA GLU A 193 6.07 72.40 -34.81
C GLU A 193 6.89 73.59 -34.28
N GLN A 194 8.20 73.55 -34.59
CA GLN A 194 9.11 74.65 -34.96
C GLN A 194 9.27 75.88 -34.04
N GLU A 195 10.49 76.09 -33.57
CA GLU A 195 11.21 77.36 -33.84
C GLU A 195 12.74 77.15 -33.84
N GLU A 196 13.38 77.68 -34.87
CA GLU A 196 14.83 77.70 -35.10
C GLU A 196 15.57 78.49 -34.01
N THR A 197 16.81 78.07 -33.66
CA THR A 197 18.01 78.92 -33.85
C THR A 197 19.30 78.16 -33.46
N SER A 198 20.18 78.03 -34.46
CA SER A 198 21.65 78.11 -34.44
C SER A 198 22.43 77.88 -33.13
N GLY A 199 23.31 76.87 -33.11
CA GLY A 199 24.37 76.77 -32.11
C GLY A 199 25.30 75.56 -32.26
N PHE A 200 26.16 75.58 -33.28
CA PHE A 200 27.27 74.67 -33.52
C PHE A 200 28.26 74.61 -32.33
N VAL A 201 28.50 73.44 -31.70
CA VAL A 201 29.79 73.06 -31.07
C VAL A 201 29.95 71.52 -31.02
N MET A 202 31.11 71.04 -31.50
CA MET A 202 31.63 69.66 -31.50
C MET A 202 32.35 69.29 -30.18
N SER A 203 32.61 67.97 -30.04
CA SER A 203 33.67 67.33 -29.23
C SER A 203 33.26 66.96 -27.78
N MET A 204 33.57 65.78 -27.23
CA MET A 204 34.45 64.66 -27.60
C MET A 204 33.88 63.37 -27.00
#